data_AF-R7LNS8-F1
#
_entry.id   AF-R7LNS8-F1
#
_cell.length_a   1.000
_cell.length_b   1.000
_cell.length_c   1.000
_cell.angle_alpha   90.00
_cell.angle_beta   90.00
_cell.angle_gamma   90.00
#
_symmetry.space_group_name_H-M   'P 1'
#
loop_
_entity.id
_entity.type
_entity.pdbx_description
1 polymer ?
#
loop_
_entity_poly.entity_id
_entity_poly.type
_entity_poly.pdbx_seq_one_letter_code
_entity_poly.pdbx_strand_id
1 'polypeptide(L)'
;MTVDKFLEKWYDKEIEDWGGETSPEYRNFQTNYRSVIKDFCKDIGMELHSFSKNHYDFSAVVKSNKTNQFYYISISDVRCWKNEWANNILYRTMEHDKDWTGGSNRYSTLKELAENLLNLDLQMARKLENENTRQITNQVEIQNDKSDDLDVNYA
;
A
#
# COMPACT_ATOMS: atom_id res chain seq x y z
N MET A 1 8.86 9.65 -13.73
CA MET A 1 10.06 8.78 -13.88
C MET A 1 9.47 7.40 -13.94
N THR A 2 9.56 6.71 -15.07
CA THR A 2 8.97 5.37 -15.18
C THR A 2 9.83 4.35 -14.44
N VAL A 3 9.24 3.20 -14.08
CA VAL A 3 9.96 2.09 -13.43
C VAL A 3 11.17 1.67 -14.26
N ASP A 4 11.02 1.46 -15.57
CA ASP A 4 12.10 0.98 -16.43
C ASP A 4 13.29 1.95 -16.48
N LYS A 5 13.03 3.24 -16.69
CA LYS A 5 14.10 4.27 -16.67
C LYS A 5 14.79 4.36 -15.32
N PHE A 6 14.07 4.06 -14.24
CA PHE A 6 14.65 4.05 -12.90
C PHE A 6 15.58 2.86 -12.71
N LEU A 7 15.14 1.69 -13.12
CA LEU A 7 15.95 0.48 -13.07
C LEU A 7 17.18 0.59 -13.98
N GLU A 8 17.05 1.09 -15.22
CA GLU A 8 18.20 1.34 -16.11
C GLU A 8 19.28 2.22 -15.46
N LYS A 9 18.88 3.18 -14.63
CA LYS A 9 19.80 4.13 -13.98
C LYS A 9 20.43 3.59 -12.70
N TRP A 10 19.71 2.77 -11.93
CA TRP A 10 20.08 2.44 -10.55
C TRP A 10 20.28 0.95 -10.29
N TYR A 11 19.72 0.06 -11.11
CA TYR A 11 19.88 -1.38 -10.94
C TYR A 11 21.36 -1.75 -11.09
N ASP A 12 21.90 -2.51 -10.14
CA ASP A 12 23.33 -2.82 -9.98
C ASP A 12 24.27 -1.67 -9.63
N LYS A 13 23.76 -0.44 -9.47
CA LYS A 13 24.59 0.68 -9.03
C LYS A 13 24.83 0.62 -7.53
N GLU A 14 26.10 0.59 -7.14
CA GLU A 14 26.51 0.76 -5.75
C GLU A 14 26.33 2.22 -5.35
N ILE A 15 25.56 2.46 -4.29
CA ILE A 15 25.29 3.80 -3.78
C ILE A 15 26.36 4.15 -2.74
N GLU A 16 26.97 5.32 -2.91
CA GLU A 16 28.03 5.82 -2.05
C GLU A 16 27.59 5.90 -0.57
N ASP A 17 28.41 5.35 0.33
CA ASP A 17 28.19 5.37 1.78
C ASP A 17 29.02 6.46 2.48
N TRP A 18 28.33 7.42 3.09
CA TRP A 18 28.89 8.52 3.89
C TRP A 18 28.87 8.25 5.41
N GLY A 19 28.67 6.99 5.82
CA GLY A 19 28.65 6.60 7.21
C GLY A 19 27.45 7.19 7.94
N GLY A 20 27.68 8.14 8.85
CA GLY A 20 26.63 8.75 9.69
C GLY A 20 25.61 9.62 8.94
N GLU A 21 25.88 9.95 7.68
CA GLU A 21 25.00 10.77 6.85
C GLU A 21 24.64 10.08 5.54
N THR A 22 23.59 10.58 4.89
CA THR A 22 23.21 10.12 3.53
C THR A 22 24.05 10.84 2.48
N SER A 23 24.52 10.13 1.46
CA SER A 23 25.22 10.72 0.33
C SER A 23 24.26 11.51 -0.57
N PRO A 24 24.74 12.54 -1.29
CA PRO A 24 23.96 13.22 -2.33
C PRO A 24 23.41 12.26 -3.38
N GLU A 25 24.17 11.20 -3.69
CA GLU A 25 23.75 10.13 -4.58
C GLU A 25 22.52 9.39 -4.06
N TYR A 26 22.53 8.98 -2.79
CA TYR A 26 21.36 8.35 -2.18
C TYR A 26 20.14 9.28 -2.17
N ARG A 27 20.33 10.57 -1.86
CA ARG A 27 19.23 11.55 -1.90
C ARG A 27 18.63 11.68 -3.31
N ASN A 28 19.45 11.58 -4.35
CA ASN A 28 19.00 11.55 -5.75
C ASN A 28 18.26 10.24 -6.07
N PHE A 29 18.80 9.09 -5.65
CA PHE A 29 18.13 7.78 -5.78
C PHE A 29 16.74 7.84 -5.14
N GLN A 30 16.65 8.26 -3.88
CA GLN A 30 15.41 8.35 -3.12
C GLN A 30 14.41 9.31 -3.76
N THR A 31 14.87 10.45 -4.28
CA THR A 31 14.01 11.40 -5.00
C THR A 31 13.44 10.78 -6.27
N ASN A 32 14.27 10.08 -7.05
CA ASN A 32 13.83 9.39 -8.27
C ASN A 32 12.85 8.25 -7.94
N TYR A 33 13.10 7.49 -6.89
CA TYR A 33 12.22 6.40 -6.46
C TYR A 33 10.87 6.96 -6.02
N ARG A 34 10.86 8.03 -5.21
CA ARG A 34 9.61 8.72 -4.85
C ARG A 34 8.82 9.15 -6.08
N SER A 35 9.50 9.63 -7.13
CA SER A 35 8.85 9.95 -8.41
C SER A 35 8.29 8.73 -9.12
N VAL A 36 8.94 7.56 -9.05
CA VAL A 36 8.40 6.28 -9.57
C VAL A 36 7.13 5.88 -8.82
N ILE A 37 7.13 5.95 -7.49
CA ILE A 37 5.94 5.61 -6.68
C ILE A 37 4.76 6.51 -7.07
N LYS A 38 4.99 7.82 -7.18
CA LYS A 38 3.95 8.76 -7.62
C LYS A 38 3.41 8.45 -9.01
N ASP A 39 4.28 8.07 -9.93
CA ASP A 39 3.95 7.76 -11.31
C ASP A 39 2.99 6.58 -11.37
N PHE A 40 3.40 5.42 -10.83
CA PHE A 40 2.54 4.24 -10.88
C PHE A 40 1.30 4.37 -9.99
N CYS A 41 1.37 5.09 -8.85
CA CYS A 41 0.20 5.33 -8.02
C CYS A 41 -0.88 6.07 -8.80
N LYS A 42 -0.49 7.10 -9.56
CA LYS A 42 -1.42 7.85 -10.40
C LYS A 42 -2.11 6.92 -11.41
N ASP A 43 -1.37 6.01 -12.03
CA ASP A 43 -1.90 5.08 -13.04
C ASP A 43 -2.90 4.07 -12.47
N ILE A 44 -2.70 3.62 -11.22
CA ILE A 44 -3.60 2.67 -10.54
C ILE A 44 -4.68 3.33 -9.67
N GLY A 45 -4.84 4.65 -9.74
CA GLY A 45 -5.87 5.36 -8.97
C GLY A 45 -5.57 5.46 -7.47
N MET A 46 -4.30 5.55 -7.12
CA MET A 46 -3.81 5.78 -5.76
C MET A 46 -3.04 7.10 -5.67
N GLU A 47 -2.80 7.57 -4.45
CA GLU A 47 -1.95 8.73 -4.18
C GLU A 47 -0.85 8.40 -3.18
N LEU A 48 0.32 9.05 -3.34
CA LEU A 48 1.38 9.00 -2.34
C LEU A 48 0.97 9.90 -1.16
N HIS A 49 0.50 9.28 -0.09
CA HIS A 49 0.02 9.94 1.12
C HIS A 49 1.16 10.50 1.97
N SER A 50 2.19 9.69 2.26
CA SER A 50 3.37 10.11 3.02
C SER A 50 4.64 9.41 2.56
N PHE A 51 5.79 10.02 2.84
CA PHE A 51 7.10 9.48 2.47
C PHE A 51 8.13 9.82 3.53
N SER A 52 8.69 8.80 4.18
CA SER A 52 9.65 8.91 5.27
C SER A 52 11.06 8.67 4.73
N LYS A 53 11.91 9.69 4.83
CA LYS A 53 13.30 9.63 4.39
C LYS A 53 14.17 9.10 5.52
N ASN A 54 14.53 7.83 5.45
CA ASN A 54 15.39 7.20 6.45
C ASN A 54 16.85 7.13 5.95
N HIS A 55 17.72 6.44 6.68
CA HIS A 55 19.17 6.38 6.42
C HIS A 55 19.47 5.23 5.46
N TYR A 56 19.61 5.56 4.17
CA TYR A 56 19.81 4.60 3.07
C TYR A 56 18.65 3.62 2.81
N ASP A 57 17.55 3.78 3.51
CA ASP A 57 16.25 3.16 3.26
C ASP A 57 15.13 4.22 3.24
N PHE A 58 13.91 3.78 2.90
CA PHE A 58 12.74 4.62 3.06
C PHE A 58 11.49 3.78 3.27
N SER A 59 10.47 4.44 3.79
CA SER A 59 9.11 3.95 3.78
C SER A 59 8.14 4.98 3.21
N ALA A 60 7.01 4.50 2.71
CA ALA A 60 5.97 5.32 2.13
C ALA A 60 4.60 4.77 2.52
N VAL A 61 3.63 5.69 2.60
CA VAL A 61 2.22 5.33 2.69
C VAL A 61 1.54 5.80 1.42
N VAL A 62 0.80 4.91 0.78
CA VAL A 62 -0.06 5.22 -0.36
C VAL A 62 -1.52 4.99 0.01
N LYS A 63 -2.43 5.74 -0.59
CA LYS A 63 -3.86 5.67 -0.31
C LYS A 63 -4.62 5.37 -1.60
N SER A 64 -5.55 4.43 -1.55
CA SER A 64 -6.49 4.20 -2.65
C SER A 64 -7.56 5.27 -2.69
N ASN A 65 -7.75 5.87 -3.87
CA ASN A 65 -8.83 6.84 -4.09
C ASN A 65 -10.20 6.14 -4.18
N LYS A 66 -10.23 4.82 -4.42
CA LYS A 66 -11.46 4.04 -4.56
C LYS A 66 -11.97 3.54 -3.21
N THR A 67 -11.11 2.94 -2.41
CA THR A 67 -11.49 2.27 -1.15
C THR A 67 -11.18 3.13 0.08
N ASN A 68 -10.44 4.23 -0.07
CA ASN A 68 -9.80 4.98 1.02
C ASN A 68 -8.81 4.16 1.87
N GLN A 69 -8.49 2.94 1.46
CA GLN A 69 -7.54 2.06 2.15
C GLN A 69 -6.11 2.61 2.05
N PHE A 70 -5.37 2.53 3.15
CA PHE A 70 -3.95 2.86 3.20
C PHE A 70 -3.09 1.61 3.02
N TYR A 71 -1.92 1.79 2.40
CA TYR A 71 -0.92 0.77 2.21
C TYR A 71 0.46 1.28 2.59
N TYR A 72 1.18 0.46 3.35
CA TYR A 72 2.58 0.68 3.68
C TYR A 72 3.48 0.09 2.60
N ILE A 73 4.56 0.80 2.27
CA ILE A 73 5.64 0.35 1.39
C ILE A 73 6.96 0.60 2.12
N SER A 74 7.90 -0.34 2.08
CA SER A 74 9.25 -0.16 2.62
C SER A 74 10.26 -0.91 1.78
N ILE A 75 11.42 -0.28 1.60
CA ILE A 75 12.61 -0.94 1.07
C ILE A 75 13.62 -1.17 2.19
N SER A 76 14.50 -2.15 2.00
CA SER A 76 15.68 -2.35 2.83
C SER A 76 16.75 -1.29 2.56
N ASP A 77 17.72 -1.17 3.46
CA ASP A 77 18.92 -0.35 3.24
C ASP A 77 19.61 -0.76 1.93
N VAL A 78 19.79 0.22 1.04
CA VAL A 78 20.31 0.00 -0.31
C VAL A 78 21.79 -0.38 -0.35
N ARG A 79 22.52 -0.21 0.75
CA ARG A 79 23.96 -0.55 0.85
C ARG A 79 24.18 -2.01 1.24
N CYS A 80 23.30 -2.57 2.06
CA CYS A 80 23.53 -3.85 2.72
C CYS A 80 23.29 -5.05 1.79
N TRP A 81 22.24 -4.98 0.97
CA TRP A 81 21.84 -6.09 0.12
C TRP A 81 21.59 -5.63 -1.32
N LYS A 82 22.40 -6.18 -2.21
CA LYS A 82 22.40 -5.79 -3.62
C LYS A 82 21.02 -5.99 -4.25
N ASN A 83 20.45 -4.90 -4.77
CA ASN A 83 19.17 -4.84 -5.47
C ASN A 83 17.93 -5.32 -4.66
N GLU A 84 18.03 -5.61 -3.36
CA GLU A 84 16.85 -5.94 -2.52
C GLU A 84 15.82 -4.82 -2.54
N TRP A 85 16.27 -3.56 -2.59
CA TRP A 85 15.39 -2.40 -2.74
C TRP A 85 14.52 -2.44 -4.01
N ALA A 86 14.91 -3.22 -5.03
CA ALA A 86 14.14 -3.42 -6.26
C ALA A 86 13.35 -4.74 -6.25
N ASN A 87 13.88 -5.76 -5.57
CA ASN A 87 13.42 -7.14 -5.75
C ASN A 87 12.62 -7.68 -4.56
N ASN A 88 12.67 -7.02 -3.41
CA ASN A 88 12.06 -7.50 -2.17
C ASN A 88 11.43 -6.35 -1.37
N ILE A 89 10.52 -5.63 -2.03
CA ILE A 89 9.84 -4.48 -1.45
C ILE A 89 8.72 -4.98 -0.56
N LEU A 90 8.76 -4.62 0.72
CA LEU A 90 7.68 -4.88 1.65
C LEU A 90 6.47 -4.00 1.28
N TYR A 91 5.31 -4.61 1.17
CA TYR A 91 4.03 -3.90 1.13
C TYR A 91 2.96 -4.60 1.97
N ARG A 92 2.01 -3.84 2.53
CA ARG A 92 0.90 -4.37 3.35
C ARG A 92 -0.20 -3.34 3.53
N THR A 93 -1.38 -3.78 3.97
CA THR A 93 -2.49 -2.89 4.35
C THR A 93 -2.19 -2.14 5.64
N MET A 94 -2.80 -0.97 5.80
CA MET A 94 -2.84 -0.17 7.04
C MET A 94 -4.27 0.26 7.33
N GLU A 95 -4.83 -0.01 8.50
CA GLU A 95 -6.21 0.37 8.84
C GLU A 95 -6.45 1.89 8.78
N HIS A 96 -5.45 2.66 9.22
CA HIS A 96 -5.41 4.12 9.11
C HIS A 96 -4.00 4.59 8.77
N ASP A 97 -3.82 5.89 8.51
CA ASP A 97 -2.57 6.51 8.03
C ASP A 97 -1.32 6.33 8.93
N LYS A 98 -1.52 5.82 10.16
CA LYS A 98 -0.50 5.59 11.18
C LYS A 98 -0.54 4.17 11.77
N ASP A 99 -1.25 3.25 11.13
CA ASP A 99 -1.25 1.84 11.53
C ASP A 99 0.05 1.16 11.08
N TRP A 100 1.09 1.28 11.90
CA TRP A 100 2.37 0.62 11.65
C TRP A 100 2.35 -0.88 11.97
N THR A 101 1.29 -1.41 12.56
CA THR A 101 1.10 -2.85 12.76
C THR A 101 0.57 -3.53 11.51
N GLY A 102 -0.30 -2.85 10.77
CA GLY A 102 -0.76 -3.22 9.44
C GLY A 102 -1.36 -4.62 9.33
N GLY A 103 -1.63 -5.03 8.08
CA GLY A 103 -1.89 -6.43 7.76
C GLY A 103 -0.60 -7.25 7.64
N SER A 104 -0.76 -8.50 7.19
CA SER A 104 0.37 -9.40 6.92
C SER A 104 1.36 -8.80 5.91
N ASN A 105 2.65 -8.98 6.19
CA ASN A 105 3.72 -8.61 5.28
C ASN A 105 3.61 -9.36 3.96
N ARG A 106 3.80 -8.63 2.86
CA ARG A 106 3.91 -9.17 1.50
C ARG A 106 5.13 -8.55 0.84
N TYR A 107 5.68 -9.24 -0.16
CA TYR A 107 6.88 -8.80 -0.86
C TYR A 107 6.65 -8.78 -2.36
N SER A 108 7.25 -7.81 -3.03
CA SER A 108 7.11 -7.57 -4.46
C SER A 108 8.43 -7.11 -5.07
N THR A 109 8.58 -7.30 -6.36
CA THR A 109 9.52 -6.53 -7.17
C THR A 109 8.97 -5.13 -7.45
N LEU A 110 9.82 -4.17 -7.81
CA LEU A 110 9.42 -2.82 -8.22
C LEU A 110 8.57 -2.84 -9.50
N LYS A 111 8.86 -3.79 -10.40
CA LYS A 111 8.11 -3.97 -11.65
C LYS A 111 6.67 -4.39 -11.39
N GLU A 112 6.45 -5.25 -10.39
CA GLU A 112 5.13 -5.82 -10.09
C GLU A 112 4.39 -5.05 -8.98
N LEU A 113 5.04 -4.09 -8.30
CA LEU A 113 4.50 -3.44 -7.11
C LEU A 113 3.16 -2.75 -7.37
N ALA A 114 3.00 -2.09 -8.52
CA ALA A 114 1.77 -1.40 -8.87
C ALA A 114 0.58 -2.38 -9.04
N GLU A 115 0.81 -3.47 -9.76
CA GLU A 115 -0.19 -4.52 -9.96
C GLU A 115 -0.53 -5.22 -8.63
N ASN A 116 0.47 -5.52 -7.82
CA ASN A 116 0.29 -6.15 -6.52
C ASN A 116 -0.51 -5.28 -5.54
N LEU A 117 -0.27 -3.97 -5.52
CA LEU A 117 -1.05 -3.02 -4.74
C LEU A 117 -2.50 -2.95 -5.23
N LEU A 118 -2.71 -2.87 -6.55
CA LEU A 118 -4.05 -2.84 -7.13
C LEU A 118 -4.83 -4.12 -6.81
N ASN A 119 -4.20 -5.29 -6.93
CA ASN A 119 -4.80 -6.58 -6.60
C ASN A 119 -5.17 -6.68 -5.13
N LEU A 120 -4.34 -6.14 -4.24
CA LEU A 120 -4.65 -6.07 -2.81
C LEU A 120 -5.84 -5.13 -2.55
N ASP A 121 -5.92 -4.00 -3.23
CA ASP A 121 -7.04 -3.07 -3.12
C ASP A 121 -8.36 -3.65 -3.61
N LEU A 122 -8.34 -4.39 -4.71
CA LEU A 122 -9.51 -5.12 -5.19
C LEU A 122 -9.97 -6.20 -4.19
N GLN A 123 -9.05 -6.85 -3.48
CA GLN A 123 -9.40 -7.78 -2.41
C GLN A 123 -10.06 -7.06 -1.24
N MET A 124 -9.55 -5.89 -0.85
CA MET A 124 -10.14 -5.09 0.22
C MET A 124 -11.54 -4.58 -0.13
N ALA A 125 -11.73 -4.11 -1.37
CA ALA A 125 -13.04 -3.69 -1.87
C ALA A 125 -14.07 -4.83 -1.80
N ARG A 126 -13.71 -6.03 -2.28
CA ARG A 126 -14.60 -7.21 -2.23
C ARG A 126 -14.94 -7.63 -0.80
N LYS A 127 -14.00 -7.54 0.15
CA LYS A 127 -14.27 -7.83 1.56
C LYS A 127 -15.29 -6.85 2.14
N LEU A 128 -15.11 -5.56 1.89
CA LEU A 128 -16.02 -4.52 2.34
C LEU A 128 -17.43 -4.69 1.75
N GLU A 129 -17.54 -5.01 0.45
CA GLU A 129 -18.83 -5.29 -0.21
C GLU A 129 -19.54 -6.49 0.43
N ASN A 130 -18.82 -7.57 0.71
CA ASN A 130 -19.36 -8.76 1.36
C ASN A 130 -19.81 -8.49 2.80
N GLU A 131 -19.05 -7.69 3.56
CA GLU A 131 -19.39 -7.30 4.94
C GLU A 131 -20.65 -6.42 4.96
N ASN A 132 -20.73 -5.43 4.07
CA ASN A 132 -21.90 -4.58 3.93
C ASN A 132 -23.15 -5.39 3.55
N THR A 133 -23.01 -6.33 2.61
CA THR A 133 -24.11 -7.20 2.19
C THR A 133 -24.64 -8.03 3.37
N ARG A 134 -23.74 -8.64 4.16
CA ARG A 134 -24.13 -9.41 5.36
C ARG A 134 -24.83 -8.55 6.40
N GLN A 135 -24.36 -7.31 6.64
CA GLN A 135 -24.98 -6.40 7.58
C GLN A 135 -26.40 -6.02 7.14
N ILE A 136 -26.60 -5.75 5.85
CA ILE A 136 -27.93 -5.44 5.30
C ILE A 136 -28.86 -6.64 5.45
N THR A 137 -28.43 -7.85 5.07
CA THR A 137 -29.24 -9.07 5.21
C THR A 137 -29.67 -9.29 6.66
N ASN A 138 -28.74 -9.20 7.62
CA ASN A 138 -29.06 -9.37 9.04
C ASN A 138 -30.05 -8.30 9.55
N GLN A 139 -29.93 -7.05 9.08
CA GLN A 139 -30.87 -5.98 9.47
C GLN A 139 -32.28 -6.22 8.92
N VAL A 140 -32.41 -6.72 7.69
CA VAL A 140 -33.70 -7.04 7.08
C VAL A 140 -34.36 -8.21 7.80
N GLU A 141 -33.62 -9.26 8.15
CA GLU A 141 -34.12 -10.40 8.93
C GLU A 141 -34.67 -9.95 10.30
N ILE A 142 -33.91 -9.12 11.04
CA ILE A 142 -34.34 -8.58 12.34
C ILE A 142 -35.60 -7.70 12.22
N GLN A 143 -35.78 -6.98 11.10
CA GLN A 143 -36.97 -6.15 10.89
C GLN A 143 -38.21 -7.01 10.60
N ASN A 144 -38.06 -8.06 9.79
CA ASN A 144 -39.15 -8.98 9.47
C ASN A 144 -39.61 -9.77 10.70
N ASP A 145 -38.69 -10.26 11.53
CA ASP A 145 -39.04 -10.97 12.77
C ASP A 145 -39.86 -10.06 13.73
N LYS A 146 -39.55 -8.76 13.78
CA LYS A 146 -40.29 -7.80 14.62
C LYS A 146 -41.66 -7.42 14.07
N SER A 147 -41.88 -7.47 12.76
CA SER A 147 -43.20 -7.21 12.19
C SER A 147 -44.16 -8.37 12.43
N ASP A 148 -43.66 -9.61 12.36
CA ASP A 148 -44.47 -10.81 12.57
C ASP A 148 -44.98 -10.92 14.02
N ASP A 149 -44.22 -10.42 15.00
CA ASP A 149 -44.61 -10.36 16.41
C ASP A 149 -45.72 -9.31 16.71
N LEU A 150 -45.90 -8.30 15.84
CA LEU A 150 -46.88 -7.22 16.04
C LEU A 150 -48.27 -7.53 15.46
N ASP A 151 -48.39 -8.49 14.55
CA ASP A 151 -49.65 -8.86 13.88
C ASP A 151 -50.52 -9.86 14.68
N VAL A 152 -50.09 -10.27 15.89
CA VAL A 152 -50.78 -11.32 16.70
C VAL A 152 -51.79 -10.77 17.73
N ASN A 153 -52.07 -9.46 17.76
CA ASN A 153 -52.97 -8.87 18.78
C ASN A 153 -54.18 -8.16 18.18
N TYR A 154 -55.19 -8.90 17.69
CA TYR A 154 -56.60 -8.47 17.71
C TYR A 154 -57.54 -9.65 17.40
N ALA A 155 -58.07 -10.32 18.43
CA ALA A 155 -59.28 -11.14 18.39
C ALA A 155 -59.90 -11.23 19.80
#